data_AF-A0A8S0Y375-F1
#
_entry.id   AF-A0A8S0Y375-F1
#
_cell.length_a   1.000
_cell.length_b   1.000
_cell.length_c   1.000
_cell.angle_alpha   90.00
_cell.angle_beta   90.00
_cell.angle_gamma   90.00
#
_symmetry.space_group_name_H-M   'P 1'
#
loop_
_entity.id
_entity.type
_entity.pdbx_description
1 polymer ?
#
loop_
_entity_poly.entity_id
_entity_poly.type
_entity_poly.pdbx_seq_one_letter_code
_entity_poly.pdbx_strand_id
1 'polypeptide(L)'
;MSFTSNWSERHVGFVCGLGSFGLSRGLITQKGIAGRIGSIVTELYLSPDERKYKDIYEYCIMCGKCAENCPSRAISVERGKDHIACARFLDETSEKYNPRYGCGKCQVEVPCEFKIPRGSY
;
A
#
# COMPACT_ATOMS: atom_id res chain seq x y z
N MET A 1 10.06 7.63 16.13
CA MET A 1 9.54 8.02 14.81
C MET A 1 8.06 7.66 14.77
N SER A 2 7.18 8.59 14.36
CA SER A 2 5.75 8.27 14.18
C SER A 2 5.50 7.87 12.72
N PHE A 3 4.73 6.79 12.50
CA PHE A 3 4.33 6.33 11.16
C PHE A 3 2.92 6.77 10.78
N THR A 4 2.41 7.80 11.46
CA THR A 4 1.12 8.41 11.21
C THR A 4 1.32 9.81 10.63
N SER A 5 0.41 10.21 9.74
CA SER A 5 0.34 11.54 9.16
C SER A 5 -1.04 12.14 9.46
N ASN A 6 -1.11 13.45 9.62
CA ASN A 6 -2.39 14.17 9.68
C ASN A 6 -3.15 14.12 8.35
N TRP A 7 -2.44 13.86 7.24
CA TRP A 7 -3.00 13.66 5.92
C TRP A 7 -2.37 12.44 5.25
N SER A 8 -3.17 11.40 5.02
CA SER A 8 -2.70 10.15 4.43
C SER A 8 -3.41 9.90 3.12
N GLU A 9 -2.70 10.02 2.00
CA GLU A 9 -3.26 9.77 0.66
C GLU A 9 -3.93 8.40 0.51
N ARG A 10 -3.43 7.37 1.20
CA ARG A 10 -4.06 6.03 1.20
C ARG A 10 -5.42 6.00 1.90
N HIS A 11 -5.56 6.74 3.00
CA HIS A 11 -6.83 6.83 3.72
C HIS A 11 -7.82 7.69 2.92
N VAL A 12 -7.36 8.77 2.29
CA VAL A 12 -8.17 9.55 1.34
C VAL A 12 -8.66 8.65 0.21
N GLY A 13 -7.76 7.89 -0.42
CA GLY A 13 -8.15 6.93 -1.47
C GLY A 13 -9.15 5.87 -0.99
N PHE A 14 -9.04 5.39 0.25
CA PHE A 14 -9.98 4.45 0.85
C PHE A 14 -11.37 5.07 1.10
N VAL A 15 -11.46 6.33 1.55
CA VAL A 15 -12.77 6.97 1.78
C VAL A 15 -13.41 7.42 0.47
N CYS A 16 -12.61 7.78 -0.54
CA CYS A 16 -13.07 8.18 -1.88
C CYS A 16 -13.33 6.99 -2.82
N GLY A 17 -13.40 5.74 -2.33
CA GLY A 17 -13.81 4.61 -3.17
C GLY A 17 -12.74 4.05 -4.10
N LEU A 18 -11.47 4.45 -3.99
CA LEU A 18 -10.41 4.00 -4.90
C LEU A 18 -9.94 2.57 -4.66
N GLY A 19 -9.95 2.08 -3.41
CA GLY A 19 -9.49 0.73 -3.09
C GLY A 19 -9.42 0.41 -1.60
N SER A 20 -9.15 -0.85 -1.27
CA SER A 20 -8.95 -1.31 0.12
C SER A 20 -7.48 -1.60 0.41
N PHE A 21 -7.11 -1.69 1.69
CA PHE A 21 -5.74 -1.94 2.11
C PHE A 21 -5.33 -3.38 1.88
N GLY A 22 -4.02 -3.62 1.77
CA GLY A 22 -3.44 -4.97 1.75
C GLY A 22 -2.52 -5.25 2.93
N LEU A 23 -2.06 -6.50 3.03
CA LEU A 23 -1.13 -6.98 4.05
C LEU A 23 0.14 -6.10 4.18
N SER A 24 0.66 -5.59 3.06
CA SER A 24 1.81 -4.67 3.00
C SER A 24 1.50 -3.24 3.44
N ARG A 25 0.26 -2.95 3.86
CA ARG A 25 -0.30 -1.63 4.17
C ARG A 25 -0.33 -0.64 2.99
N GLY A 26 -0.18 -1.14 1.77
CA GLY A 26 -0.49 -0.39 0.55
C GLY A 26 -1.99 -0.42 0.24
N LEU A 27 -2.44 0.50 -0.63
CA LEU A 27 -3.82 0.57 -1.11
C LEU A 27 -3.93 -0.16 -2.44
N ILE A 28 -4.73 -1.22 -2.51
CA ILE A 28 -5.00 -1.98 -3.73
C ILE A 28 -6.19 -1.31 -4.43
N THR A 29 -5.97 -0.74 -5.61
CA THR A 29 -7.03 -0.12 -6.41
C THR A 29 -7.51 -1.02 -7.54
N GLN A 30 -8.50 -0.60 -8.32
CA GLN A 30 -8.86 -1.26 -9.58
C GLN A 30 -7.69 -1.38 -10.58
N LYS A 31 -6.70 -0.47 -10.49
CA LYS A 31 -5.47 -0.49 -11.29
C LYS A 31 -4.30 -1.18 -10.58
N GLY A 32 -4.54 -1.81 -9.43
CA GLY A 32 -3.54 -2.50 -8.62
C GLY A 32 -2.91 -1.62 -7.54
N ILE A 33 -1.85 -2.15 -6.92
CA ILE A 33 -1.12 -1.56 -5.78
C ILE A 33 0.14 -0.79 -6.22
N ALA A 34 0.67 -1.06 -7.41
CA ALA A 34 1.91 -0.46 -7.93
C ALA A 34 1.69 0.95 -8.52
N GLY A 35 0.90 1.76 -7.82
CA GLY A 35 0.56 3.12 -8.22
C GLY A 35 0.89 4.15 -7.14
N ARG A 36 0.87 5.42 -7.53
CA ARG A 36 0.84 6.57 -6.62
C ARG A 36 -0.55 7.18 -6.64
N ILE A 37 -0.94 7.73 -5.51
CA ILE A 37 -2.21 8.43 -5.32
C ILE A 37 -1.92 9.76 -4.64
N GLY A 38 -2.76 10.74 -4.93
CA GLY A 38 -2.73 12.07 -4.34
C GLY A 38 -4.16 12.61 -4.26
N SER A 39 -4.31 13.73 -3.56
CA SER A 39 -5.60 14.37 -3.35
C SER A 39 -5.49 15.87 -3.56
N ILE A 40 -6.62 16.48 -3.93
CA ILE A 40 -6.78 17.92 -4.10
C ILE A 40 -7.94 18.33 -3.20
N VAL A 41 -7.69 19.29 -2.31
CA VAL A 41 -8.75 19.95 -1.54
C VAL A 41 -9.23 21.14 -2.35
N THR A 42 -10.54 21.23 -2.54
CA THR A 42 -11.17 22.25 -3.39
C THR A 42 -12.55 22.62 -2.84
N GLU A 43 -13.00 23.84 -3.13
CA GLU A 43 -14.37 24.31 -2.84
C GLU A 43 -15.39 23.83 -3.89
N LEU A 44 -14.91 23.23 -4.99
CA LEU A 44 -15.77 22.64 -6.02
C LEU A 44 -16.61 21.50 -5.42
N TYR A 45 -17.94 21.67 -5.42
CA TYR A 45 -18.85 20.61 -5.03
C TYR A 45 -18.93 19.52 -6.12
N LEU A 46 -18.66 18.27 -5.73
CA LEU A 46 -18.80 17.09 -6.56
C LEU A 46 -19.64 16.06 -5.81
N SER A 47 -20.50 15.34 -6.53
CA SER A 47 -21.21 14.20 -5.95
C SER A 47 -20.20 13.09 -5.54
N PRO A 48 -20.29 12.53 -4.33
CA PRO A 48 -19.38 11.46 -3.89
C PRO A 48 -19.51 10.19 -4.74
N ASP A 49 -18.38 9.52 -5.00
CA ASP A 49 -18.35 8.21 -5.62
C ASP A 49 -18.79 7.09 -4.65
N GLU A 50 -19.35 6.01 -5.21
CA GLU A 50 -19.70 4.81 -4.43
C GLU A 50 -18.47 3.98 -4.09
N ARG A 51 -18.34 3.58 -2.81
CA ARG A 51 -17.32 2.64 -2.37
C ARG A 51 -17.74 1.20 -2.64
N LYS A 52 -17.07 0.55 -3.61
CA LYS A 52 -17.33 -0.84 -4.02
C LYS A 52 -16.83 -1.92 -3.06
N TYR A 53 -16.36 -1.53 -1.87
CA TYR A 53 -15.86 -2.43 -0.84
C TYR A 53 -16.40 -2.02 0.53
N LYS A 54 -16.54 -3.01 1.40
CA LYS A 54 -17.06 -2.87 2.77
C LYS A 54 -15.95 -3.05 3.80
N ASP A 55 -15.06 -4.02 3.60
CA ASP A 55 -13.97 -4.29 4.54
C ASP A 55 -12.69 -3.50 4.22
N ILE A 56 -11.91 -3.22 5.27
CA ILE A 56 -10.62 -2.53 5.16
C ILE A 56 -9.58 -3.30 4.35
N TYR A 57 -9.69 -4.63 4.27
CA TYR A 57 -8.76 -5.52 3.56
C TYR A 57 -9.41 -6.28 2.40
N GLU A 58 -10.58 -5.85 1.93
CA GLU A 58 -11.44 -6.64 1.03
C GLU A 58 -10.76 -7.11 -0.27
N TYR A 59 -9.85 -6.33 -0.83
CA TYR A 59 -9.15 -6.67 -2.08
C TYR A 59 -7.87 -7.48 -1.85
N CYS A 60 -7.48 -7.70 -0.61
CA CYS A 60 -6.31 -8.49 -0.27
C CYS A 60 -6.71 -9.95 -0.06
N ILE A 61 -6.25 -10.84 -0.95
CA ILE A 61 -6.43 -12.29 -0.82
C ILE A 61 -5.48 -12.95 0.20
N MET A 62 -4.75 -12.16 0.99
CA MET A 62 -3.79 -12.62 2.01
C MET A 62 -2.74 -13.63 1.51
N CYS A 63 -2.38 -13.59 0.22
CA CYS A 63 -1.45 -14.54 -0.42
C CYS A 63 0.00 -14.53 0.09
N GLY A 64 0.40 -13.60 0.96
CA GLY A 64 1.77 -13.55 1.49
C GLY A 64 2.87 -13.13 0.50
N LYS A 65 2.62 -13.02 -0.81
CA LYS A 65 3.67 -12.70 -1.80
C LYS A 65 4.46 -11.40 -1.51
N CYS A 66 3.78 -10.39 -0.98
CA CYS A 66 4.44 -9.16 -0.56
C CYS A 66 5.42 -9.34 0.61
N ALA A 67 5.21 -10.35 1.47
CA ALA A 67 6.12 -10.76 2.53
C ALA A 67 7.33 -11.51 1.98
N GLU A 68 7.12 -12.46 1.04
CA GLU A 68 8.20 -13.15 0.34
C GLU A 68 9.14 -12.17 -0.36
N ASN A 69 8.58 -11.16 -1.03
CA ASN A 69 9.36 -10.16 -1.77
C ASN A 69 10.03 -9.13 -0.85
N CYS A 70 9.76 -9.11 0.47
CA CYS A 70 10.24 -8.06 1.37
C CYS A 70 11.70 -8.30 1.79
N PRO A 71 12.67 -7.49 1.32
CA PRO A 71 14.09 -7.73 1.58
C PRO A 71 14.47 -7.65 3.06
N SER A 72 13.77 -6.82 3.84
CA SER A 72 14.00 -6.65 5.27
C SER A 72 13.15 -7.56 6.15
N ARG A 73 12.38 -8.49 5.56
CA ARG A 73 11.42 -9.36 6.28
C ARG A 73 10.46 -8.59 7.21
N ALA A 74 10.13 -7.36 6.83
CA ALA A 74 9.28 -6.47 7.59
C ALA A 74 7.78 -6.77 7.46
N ILE A 75 7.38 -7.81 6.73
CA ILE A 75 5.97 -8.18 6.54
C ILE A 75 5.83 -9.66 6.87
N SER A 76 4.77 -10.01 7.60
CA SER A 76 4.34 -11.38 7.87
C SER A 76 2.83 -11.48 7.75
N VAL A 77 2.29 -12.67 7.49
CA VAL A 77 0.83 -12.87 7.43
C VAL A 77 0.22 -12.71 8.82
N GLU A 78 0.92 -13.15 9.85
CA GLU A 78 0.43 -13.22 11.23
C GLU A 78 0.45 -11.85 11.92
N ARG A 79 1.48 -11.04 11.67
CA ARG A 79 1.68 -9.75 12.37
C ARG A 79 1.52 -8.54 11.46
N GLY A 80 1.33 -8.75 10.16
CA GLY A 80 1.30 -7.69 9.17
C GLY A 80 2.67 -7.04 9.00
N LYS A 81 2.67 -5.75 8.62
CA LYS A 81 3.88 -4.96 8.39
C LYS A 81 4.42 -4.28 9.65
N ASP A 82 5.69 -4.53 9.92
CA ASP A 82 6.56 -3.78 10.84
C ASP A 82 7.14 -2.55 10.12
N HIS A 83 6.73 -1.36 10.55
CA HIS A 83 7.21 -0.12 9.96
C HIS A 83 8.64 0.23 10.36
N ILE A 84 9.09 -0.17 11.55
CA ILE A 84 10.43 0.14 12.05
C ILE A 84 11.46 -0.64 11.24
N ALA A 85 11.24 -1.95 11.06
CA ALA A 85 12.10 -2.78 10.23
C ALA A 85 12.15 -2.32 8.76
N CYS A 86 11.01 -1.89 8.21
CA CYS A 86 10.93 -1.31 6.87
C CYS A 86 11.69 0.03 6.76
N ALA A 87 11.57 0.91 7.76
CA ALA A 87 12.22 2.22 7.77
C ALA A 87 13.74 2.10 7.87
N ARG A 88 14.24 1.26 8.79
CA ARG A 88 15.69 1.02 8.93
C ARG A 88 16.32 0.53 7.63
N PHE A 89 15.65 -0.37 6.91
CA PHE A 89 16.13 -0.80 5.59
C PHE A 89 16.16 0.34 4.57
N LEU A 90 15.18 1.25 4.60
CA LEU A 90 15.19 2.41 3.72
C LEU A 90 16.34 3.37 4.05
N ASP A 91 16.65 3.57 5.34
CA ASP A 91 17.80 4.37 5.78
C ASP A 91 19.11 3.79 5.24
N GLU A 92 19.31 2.47 5.37
CA GLU A 92 20.47 1.75 4.80
C GLU A 92 20.57 1.92 3.27
N THR A 93 19.44 1.82 2.55
CA THR A 93 19.43 2.05 1.10
C THR A 93 19.71 3.51 0.74
N SER A 94 19.27 4.46 1.57
CA SER A 94 19.52 5.89 1.37
C SER A 94 20.99 6.21 1.48
N GLU A 95 21.66 5.72 2.53
CA GLU A 95 23.12 5.90 2.71
C GLU A 95 23.92 5.36 1.52
N LYS A 96 23.54 4.20 1.00
CA LYS A 96 24.28 3.53 -0.08
C LYS A 96 24.01 4.10 -1.47
N TYR A 97 22.80 4.55 -1.75
CA TYR A 97 22.35 4.86 -3.11
C TYR A 97 21.94 6.33 -3.30
N ASN A 98 22.26 7.22 -2.35
CA ASN A 98 21.99 8.66 -2.45
C ASN A 98 22.51 9.25 -3.79
N PRO A 99 21.71 10.05 -4.52
CA PRO A 99 20.38 10.58 -4.18
C PRO A 99 19.19 9.73 -4.63
N ARG A 100 19.41 8.54 -5.20
CA ARG A 100 18.38 7.68 -5.79
C ARG A 100 18.22 6.40 -4.98
N TYR A 101 17.35 6.43 -3.98
CA TYR A 101 17.02 5.28 -3.13
C TYR A 101 15.50 5.05 -3.06
N GLY A 102 15.12 3.91 -2.49
CA GLY A 102 13.73 3.53 -2.27
C GLY A 102 13.51 2.02 -2.33
N CYS A 103 12.35 1.59 -1.85
CA CYS A 103 11.93 0.19 -1.94
C CYS A 103 10.44 0.12 -2.29
N GLY A 104 10.12 -0.70 -3.29
CA GLY A 104 8.75 -1.01 -3.72
C GLY A 104 8.53 -2.50 -3.92
N LYS A 105 9.42 -3.36 -3.40
CA LYS A 105 9.41 -4.80 -3.69
C LYS A 105 8.16 -5.53 -3.21
N CYS A 106 7.48 -5.00 -2.20
CA CYS A 106 6.18 -5.49 -1.75
C CYS A 106 5.00 -5.14 -2.69
N GLN A 107 5.25 -4.41 -3.78
CA GLN A 107 4.24 -3.96 -4.75
C GLN A 107 4.44 -4.51 -6.16
N VAL A 108 5.61 -5.10 -6.47
CA VAL A 108 5.94 -5.65 -7.79
C VAL A 108 6.02 -7.18 -7.72
N GLU A 109 5.70 -7.84 -8.83
CA GLU A 109 5.63 -9.30 -8.92
C GLU A 109 4.70 -9.91 -7.85
N VAL A 110 3.60 -9.21 -7.58
CA VAL A 110 2.54 -9.65 -6.65
C VAL A 110 1.20 -9.74 -7.39
N PRO A 111 0.27 -10.61 -6.96
CA PRO A 111 -1.04 -10.75 -7.61
C PRO A 111 -1.84 -9.45 -7.77
N CYS A 112 -1.67 -8.52 -6.83
CA CYS A 112 -2.36 -7.23 -6.81
C CYS A 112 -1.59 -6.09 -7.51
N GLU A 113 -0.50 -6.37 -8.23
CA GLU A 113 0.37 -5.34 -8.83
C GLU A 113 -0.40 -4.38 -9.76
N PHE A 114 -1.13 -4.93 -10.73
CA PHE A 114 -1.81 -4.17 -11.80
C PHE A 114 -3.34 -4.33 -11.83
N LYS A 115 -3.91 -5.00 -10.81
CA LYS A 115 -5.36 -5.28 -10.73
C LYS A 115 -5.76 -5.68 -9.32
N ILE A 116 -7.07 -5.74 -9.08
CA ILE A 116 -7.62 -6.45 -7.93
C ILE A 116 -7.38 -7.96 -8.14
N PRO A 117 -6.69 -8.66 -7.23
CA PRO A 117 -6.43 -10.08 -7.36
C PRO A 117 -7.72 -10.89 -7.23
N ARG A 118 -7.82 -12.03 -7.92
CA ARG A 118 -8.93 -12.99 -7.82
C ARG A 118 -8.36 -14.39 -7.61
N GLY A 119 -9.01 -15.17 -6.72
CA GLY A 119 -8.64 -16.56 -6.43
C GLY A 119 -7.56 -16.73 -5.36
N SER A 120 -7.35 -17.98 -4.93
CA SER A 120 -6.22 -18.40 -4.09
C SER A 120 -5.00 -18.68 -4.99
N TYR A 121 -3.88 -18.03 -4.67
CA TYR A 121 -2.56 -18.26 -5.29
C TYR A 121 -1.78 -19.33 -4.52
#